data_AF-A0A520UZU8-F1
#
_entry.id   AF-A0A520UZU8-F1
#
_cell.length_a   1.000
_cell.length_b   1.000
_cell.length_c   1.000
_cell.angle_alpha   90.00
_cell.angle_beta   90.00
_cell.angle_gamma   90.00
#
_symmetry.space_group_name_H-M   'P 1'
#
loop_
_entity.id
_entity.type
_entity.pdbx_description
1 polymer ?
#
loop_
_entity_poly.entity_id
_entity_poly.type
_entity_poly.pdbx_seq_one_letter_code
_entity_poly.pdbx_strand_id
1 'polypeptide(L)'
;MIIPVVTKDMIFFSKIKSLASLEDRIIHINKIEILNELDCEEEIDVLIVDLSLNVTEQIQKFLIGKASLGYYPHIQAALKEKGEDLNLTRIVTRNQLIKNYKKILEELKETV
;
A
#
# COMPACT_ATOMS: atom_id res chain seq x y z
N MET A 1 -1.84 7.57 12.01
CA MET A 1 -1.26 7.32 10.67
C MET A 1 -2.39 7.06 9.69
N ILE A 2 -2.41 7.71 8.54
CA ILE A 2 -3.38 7.44 7.47
C ILE A 2 -2.73 6.49 6.47
N ILE A 3 -3.34 5.30 6.32
CA ILE A 3 -2.84 4.24 5.43
C ILE A 3 -3.92 3.90 4.41
N PRO A 4 -3.86 4.46 3.19
CA PRO A 4 -4.70 4.02 2.10
C PRO A 4 -4.20 2.67 1.58
N VAL A 5 -5.13 1.75 1.36
CA VAL A 5 -4.87 0.41 0.82
C VAL A 5 -5.57 0.29 -0.52
N VAL A 6 -4.78 0.37 -1.60
CA VAL A 6 -5.23 0.26 -2.99
C VAL A 6 -5.38 -1.21 -3.35
N THR A 7 -6.60 -1.72 -3.24
CA THR A 7 -6.91 -3.13 -3.50
C THR A 7 -8.37 -3.33 -3.93
N LYS A 8 -8.62 -4.35 -4.76
CA LYS A 8 -10.00 -4.83 -5.03
C LYS A 8 -10.40 -5.98 -4.10
N ASP A 9 -9.45 -6.56 -3.35
CA ASP A 9 -9.70 -7.70 -2.47
C ASP A 9 -10.17 -7.22 -1.09
N MET A 10 -11.49 -7.26 -0.87
CA MET A 10 -12.09 -6.86 0.40
C MET A 10 -11.71 -7.78 1.58
N ILE A 11 -11.42 -9.06 1.32
CA ILE A 11 -10.96 -10.01 2.35
C ILE A 11 -9.56 -9.62 2.79
N PHE A 12 -8.68 -9.31 1.84
CA PHE A 12 -7.35 -8.81 2.13
C PHE A 12 -7.40 -7.51 2.92
N PHE A 13 -8.19 -6.53 2.45
CA PHE A 13 -8.36 -5.25 3.12
C PHE A 13 -8.80 -5.43 4.57
N SER A 14 -9.85 -6.24 4.80
CA SER A 14 -10.36 -6.51 6.14
C SER A 14 -9.29 -7.12 7.06
N LYS A 15 -8.44 -7.99 6.50
CA LYS A 15 -7.32 -8.59 7.24
C LYS A 15 -6.26 -7.55 7.60
N ILE A 16 -5.87 -6.67 6.69
CA ILE A 16 -4.95 -5.55 6.98
C ILE A 16 -5.53 -4.65 8.07
N LYS A 17 -6.81 -4.26 7.93
CA LYS A 17 -7.51 -3.44 8.92
C LYS A 17 -7.51 -4.08 10.32
N SER A 18 -7.64 -5.40 10.41
CA SER A 18 -7.58 -6.12 11.69
C SER A 18 -6.19 -6.18 12.34
N LEU A 19 -5.11 -5.96 11.57
CA LEU A 19 -3.74 -5.97 12.06
C LEU A 19 -3.25 -4.58 12.50
N ALA A 20 -3.96 -3.55 12.09
CA ALA A 20 -3.65 -2.15 12.37
C ALA A 20 -3.89 -1.78 13.83
N SER A 21 -3.14 -0.78 14.30
CA SER A 21 -3.31 -0.24 15.65
C SER A 21 -4.56 0.65 15.70
N LEU A 22 -5.06 0.96 16.90
CA LEU A 22 -6.23 1.84 17.06
C LEU A 22 -6.00 3.26 16.52
N GLU A 23 -4.74 3.70 16.46
CA GLU A 23 -4.32 5.01 15.97
C GLU A 23 -4.10 5.03 14.44
N ASP A 24 -4.13 3.86 13.81
CA ASP A 24 -3.97 3.72 12.36
C ASP A 24 -5.34 3.84 11.69
N ARG A 25 -5.48 4.84 10.83
CA ARG A 25 -6.67 5.06 10.01
C ARG A 25 -6.46 4.36 8.67
N ILE A 26 -6.94 3.12 8.59
CA ILE A 26 -6.86 2.29 7.38
C ILE A 26 -8.03 2.58 6.45
N ILE A 27 -7.75 3.04 5.23
CA ILE A 27 -8.77 3.48 4.26
C ILE A 27 -8.73 2.55 3.04
N HIS A 28 -9.91 2.04 2.63
CA HIS A 28 -10.00 1.18 1.44
C HIS A 28 -10.07 2.03 0.19
N ILE A 29 -9.12 1.85 -0.72
CA ILE A 29 -9.10 2.50 -2.03
C ILE A 29 -9.43 1.43 -3.09
N ASN A 30 -10.71 1.29 -3.42
CA ASN A 30 -11.18 0.42 -4.51
C ASN A 30 -11.33 1.15 -5.85
N LYS A 31 -11.16 2.47 -5.83
CA LYS A 31 -11.31 3.44 -6.92
C LYS A 31 -10.31 4.56 -6.71
N ILE A 32 -9.66 5.05 -7.79
CA ILE A 32 -8.60 6.05 -7.68
C ILE A 32 -9.11 7.41 -7.24
N GLU A 33 -10.37 7.73 -7.54
CA GLU A 33 -11.02 8.99 -7.18
C GLU A 33 -10.96 9.22 -5.66
N ILE A 34 -11.13 8.16 -4.86
CA ILE A 34 -11.02 8.20 -3.40
C ILE A 34 -9.60 8.60 -2.96
N LEU A 35 -8.57 8.13 -3.68
CA LEU A 35 -7.19 8.49 -3.37
C LEU A 35 -6.89 9.95 -3.73
N ASN A 36 -7.49 10.47 -4.81
CA ASN A 36 -7.37 11.89 -5.17
C ASN A 36 -7.97 12.80 -4.11
N GLU A 37 -9.16 12.47 -3.60
CA GLU A 37 -9.82 13.22 -2.53
C GLU A 37 -8.97 13.20 -1.26
N LEU A 38 -8.50 12.00 -0.86
CA LEU A 38 -7.70 11.82 0.34
C LEU A 38 -6.38 12.60 0.30
N ASP A 39 -5.65 12.58 -0.82
CA ASP A 39 -4.36 13.28 -0.97
C ASP A 39 -4.52 14.82 -0.94
N CYS A 40 -5.70 15.33 -1.29
CA CYS A 40 -5.99 16.77 -1.19
C CYS A 40 -6.35 17.21 0.24
N GLU A 41 -6.99 16.33 1.01
CA GLU A 41 -7.56 16.67 2.32
C GLU A 41 -6.68 16.24 3.49
N GLU A 42 -5.86 15.19 3.31
CA GLU A 42 -5.09 14.59 4.38
C GLU A 42 -3.67 14.20 3.94
N GLU A 43 -2.71 14.32 4.85
CA GLU A 43 -1.35 13.85 4.62
C GLU A 43 -1.30 12.32 4.74
N ILE A 44 -0.97 11.65 3.63
CA ILE A 44 -0.82 10.20 3.58
C ILE A 44 0.58 9.81 4.08
N ASP A 45 0.64 9.04 5.16
CA ASP A 45 1.91 8.55 5.70
C ASP A 45 2.46 7.37 4.89
N VAL A 46 1.63 6.36 4.62
CA VAL A 46 2.04 5.10 3.96
C VAL A 46 0.99 4.66 2.95
N LEU A 47 1.37 4.50 1.68
CA LEU A 47 0.50 3.96 0.64
C LEU A 47 0.75 2.46 0.40
N ILE A 48 -0.25 1.61 0.65
CA ILE A 48 -0.17 0.16 0.35
C ILE A 48 -0.85 -0.12 -0.98
N VAL A 49 -0.15 -0.80 -1.89
CA VAL A 49 -0.59 -1.01 -3.28
C VAL A 49 -0.60 -2.49 -3.64
N ASP A 50 -1.74 -2.96 -4.15
CA ASP A 50 -1.81 -4.26 -4.83
C ASP A 50 -1.21 -4.16 -6.24
N LEU A 51 -0.04 -4.77 -6.42
CA LEU A 51 0.68 -4.74 -7.69
C LEU A 51 -0.03 -5.54 -8.79
N SER A 52 -0.94 -6.45 -8.44
CA SER A 52 -1.74 -7.18 -9.42
C SER A 52 -2.78 -6.29 -10.12
N LEU A 53 -3.09 -5.11 -9.56
CA LEU A 53 -4.00 -4.17 -10.18
C LEU A 53 -3.33 -3.39 -11.31
N ASN A 54 -4.09 -3.19 -12.39
CA ASN A 54 -3.69 -2.31 -13.48
C ASN A 54 -4.09 -0.86 -13.19
N VAL A 55 -3.50 -0.27 -12.14
CA VAL A 55 -3.73 1.13 -11.71
C VAL A 55 -2.42 1.91 -11.56
N THR A 56 -1.34 1.32 -12.05
CA THR A 56 0.07 1.69 -11.87
C THR A 56 0.38 3.11 -12.31
N GLU A 57 -0.10 3.51 -13.48
CA GLU A 57 0.08 4.88 -14.00
C GLU A 57 -0.69 5.90 -13.16
N GLN A 58 -1.85 5.53 -12.61
CA GLN A 58 -2.70 6.45 -11.87
C GLN A 58 -2.17 6.71 -10.46
N ILE A 59 -1.49 5.73 -9.86
CA ILE A 59 -0.94 5.84 -8.51
C ILE A 59 0.42 6.56 -8.46
N GLN A 60 1.15 6.66 -9.57
CA GLN A 60 2.54 7.17 -9.59
C GLN A 60 2.69 8.55 -8.94
N LYS A 61 1.80 9.49 -9.25
CA LYS A 61 1.85 10.84 -8.67
C LYS A 61 1.72 10.86 -7.14
N PHE A 62 1.05 9.86 -6.56
CA PHE A 62 0.85 9.74 -5.11
C PHE A 62 2.06 9.12 -4.41
N LEU A 63 2.94 8.43 -5.13
CA LEU A 63 4.14 7.81 -4.58
C LEU A 63 5.25 8.84 -4.28
N ILE A 64 5.20 10.02 -4.91
CA ILE A 64 6.23 11.03 -4.78
C ILE A 64 6.27 11.55 -3.34
N GLY A 65 7.42 11.39 -2.67
CA GLY A 65 7.65 11.89 -1.31
C GLY A 65 6.91 11.12 -0.21
N LYS A 66 6.36 9.93 -0.51
CA LYS A 66 5.60 9.12 0.44
C LYS A 66 6.22 7.74 0.63
N ALA A 67 6.14 7.20 1.84
CA ALA A 67 6.43 5.78 2.05
C ALA A 67 5.41 4.94 1.28
N SER A 68 5.89 3.95 0.53
CA SER A 68 5.03 3.12 -0.30
C SER A 68 5.39 1.65 -0.23
N LEU A 69 4.36 0.81 -0.16
CA LEU A 69 4.47 -0.63 0.01
C LEU A 69 3.69 -1.36 -1.08
N GLY A 70 4.42 -1.97 -2.01
CA GLY A 70 3.84 -2.87 -3.00
C GLY A 70 3.68 -4.28 -2.44
N TYR A 71 2.51 -4.88 -2.64
CA TYR A 71 2.34 -6.31 -2.40
C TYR A 71 1.85 -7.06 -3.63
N TYR A 72 2.24 -8.32 -3.75
CA TYR A 72 1.85 -9.20 -4.84
C TYR A 72 1.60 -10.65 -4.38
N PRO A 73 0.79 -11.44 -5.12
CA PRO A 73 0.68 -12.87 -4.89
C PRO A 73 2.01 -13.57 -5.15
N HIS A 74 2.44 -14.49 -4.28
CA HIS A 74 3.74 -15.17 -4.38
C HIS A 74 4.01 -15.84 -5.74
N ILE A 75 2.96 -16.26 -6.43
CA ILE A 75 2.98 -16.93 -7.73
C ILE A 75 3.33 -16.02 -8.93
N GLN A 76 3.46 -14.70 -8.75
CA GLN A 76 3.68 -13.75 -9.85
C GLN A 76 4.91 -12.87 -9.61
N ALA A 77 6.11 -13.46 -9.76
CA ALA A 77 7.38 -12.76 -9.56
C ALA A 77 7.56 -11.54 -10.49
N ALA A 78 6.97 -11.55 -11.70
CA ALA A 78 6.96 -10.40 -12.61
C ALA A 78 6.32 -9.14 -12.00
N LEU A 79 5.46 -9.29 -10.99
CA LEU A 79 4.92 -8.13 -10.26
C LEU A 79 5.95 -7.47 -9.34
N LYS A 80 7.03 -8.17 -8.99
CA LYS A 80 8.15 -7.57 -8.24
C LYS A 80 8.83 -6.49 -9.08
N GLU A 81 9.15 -6.81 -10.33
CA GLU A 81 9.75 -5.88 -11.30
C GLU A 81 8.86 -4.65 -11.48
N LYS A 82 7.54 -4.85 -11.61
CA LYS A 82 6.57 -3.75 -11.65
C LYS A 82 6.61 -2.83 -10.41
N GLY A 83 6.86 -3.39 -9.22
CA GLY A 83 7.04 -2.59 -8.01
C GLY A 83 8.36 -1.80 -8.02
N GLU A 84 9.40 -2.36 -8.62
CA GLU A 84 10.71 -1.72 -8.78
C GLU A 84 10.62 -0.55 -9.79
N ASP A 85 9.91 -0.75 -10.91
CA ASP A 85 9.62 0.29 -11.91
C ASP A 85 8.81 1.46 -11.34
N LEU A 86 7.95 1.19 -10.35
CA LEU A 86 7.19 2.19 -9.60
C LEU A 86 8.02 2.93 -8.54
N ASN A 87 9.27 2.51 -8.32
CA ASN A 87 10.17 3.02 -7.28
C ASN A 87 9.54 2.96 -5.86
N LEU A 88 8.85 1.86 -5.55
CA LEU A 88 8.23 1.66 -4.24
C LEU A 88 9.27 1.49 -3.15
N THR A 89 9.04 2.09 -1.98
CA THR A 89 9.96 2.00 -0.82
C THR A 89 10.18 0.55 -0.40
N ARG A 90 9.13 -0.28 -0.48
CA ARG A 90 9.19 -1.69 -0.09
C ARG A 90 8.27 -2.52 -0.97
N ILE A 91 8.73 -3.73 -1.31
CA ILE A 91 7.97 -4.69 -2.13
C ILE A 91 8.00 -6.05 -1.45
N VAL A 92 6.84 -6.63 -1.17
CA VAL A 92 6.71 -7.90 -0.43
C VAL A 92 5.63 -8.79 -1.03
N THR A 93 5.67 -10.08 -0.73
CA THR A 93 4.51 -10.94 -1.02
C THR A 93 3.35 -10.65 -0.07
N ARG A 94 2.12 -10.93 -0.49
CA ARG A 94 0.91 -10.83 0.36
C ARG A 94 1.07 -11.54 1.71
N ASN A 95 1.69 -12.73 1.71
CA ASN A 95 1.89 -13.52 2.92
C ASN A 95 2.91 -12.86 3.86
N GLN A 96 4.01 -12.33 3.32
CA GLN A 96 4.98 -11.58 4.11
C GLN A 96 4.35 -10.32 4.72
N LEU A 97 3.53 -9.60 3.96
CA LEU A 97 2.82 -8.43 4.46
C LEU A 97 1.93 -8.77 5.65
N ILE A 98 1.09 -9.80 5.53
CA ILE A 98 0.21 -10.23 6.63
C ILE A 98 1.02 -10.67 7.86
N LYS A 99 2.11 -11.43 7.66
CA LYS A 99 2.89 -11.99 8.77
C LYS A 99 3.70 -10.94 9.52
N ASN A 100 4.24 -9.95 8.79
CA ASN A 100 5.21 -8.99 9.30
C ASN A 100 4.69 -7.54 9.28
N TYR A 101 3.36 -7.34 9.22
CA TYR A 101 2.71 -6.05 9.00
C TYR A 101 3.28 -4.92 9.86
N LYS A 102 3.32 -5.10 11.19
CA LYS A 102 3.81 -4.06 12.13
C LYS A 102 5.27 -3.70 11.88
N LYS A 103 6.13 -4.72 11.76
CA LYS A 103 7.55 -4.55 11.49
C LYS A 103 7.79 -3.80 10.17
N ILE A 104 7.05 -4.13 9.12
CA ILE A 104 7.17 -3.46 7.81
C ILE A 104 6.78 -1.99 7.94
N LEU A 105 5.70 -1.67 8.67
CA LEU A 105 5.29 -0.29 8.88
C LEU A 105 6.29 0.51 9.71
N GLU A 106 6.90 -0.10 10.73
CA GLU A 106 7.98 0.52 11.51
C GLU A 106 9.19 0.83 10.62
N GLU A 107 9.66 -0.13 9.82
CA GLU A 107 10.74 0.07 8.84
C GLU A 107 10.45 1.23 7.89
N LEU A 108 9.20 1.34 7.39
CA LEU A 108 8.81 2.42 6.46
C LEU A 108 8.82 3.80 7.11
N LYS A 109 8.46 3.91 8.39
CA LYS A 109 8.48 5.18 9.14
C LYS A 109 9.89 5.70 9.38
N GLU A 110 10.89 4.82 9.45
CA GLU A 110 12.29 5.21 9.63
C GLU A 110 12.95 5.72 8.32
N THR A 111 12.26 5.57 7.18
CA THR A 111 12.83 5.83 5.84
C THR A 111 12.43 7.20 5.26
N VAL A 112 11.48 7.92 5.90
CA VAL A 112 10.95 9.22 5.45
C VAL A 112 11.35 10.34 6.40
#